data_AF-A0A455T3B4-F1
#
_entry.id   AF-A0A455T3B4-F1
#
_cell.length_a   1.000
_cell.length_b   1.000
_cell.length_c   1.000
_cell.angle_alpha   90.00
_cell.angle_beta   90.00
_cell.angle_gamma   90.00
#
_symmetry.space_group_name_H-M   'P 1'
#
loop_
_entity.id
_entity.type
_entity.pdbx_description
1 polymer ?
#
loop_
_entity_poly.entity_id
_entity_poly.type
_entity_poly.pdbx_seq_one_letter_code
_entity_poly.pdbx_strand_id
1 'polypeptide(L)'
;MPLDARKTQHVLQLINRSYAGRQRSLVAVVLSAGSYSYRLIQGIVRPLHSLDPQVYDSSGQPPRPEADLLLIAPLGTDFSGVVYLADCTMASASAVAAAPKYELIEAVPVGLLPGGTHLRVLLRRLR
;
A
#
# COMPACT_ATOMS: atom_id res chain seq x y z
N MET A 1 0.63 -11.04 -31.00
CA MET A 1 1.32 -9.87 -31.58
C MET A 1 2.25 -9.28 -30.54
N PRO A 2 3.55 -9.15 -30.81
CA PRO A 2 4.49 -8.52 -29.89
C PRO A 2 4.19 -7.01 -29.75
N LEU A 3 4.46 -6.46 -28.55
CA LEU A 3 4.36 -5.02 -28.31
C LEU A 3 5.49 -4.30 -29.07
N ASP A 4 5.12 -3.39 -29.98
CA ASP A 4 6.06 -2.47 -30.64
C ASP A 4 6.72 -1.55 -29.60
N ALA A 5 8.00 -1.22 -29.80
CA ALA A 5 8.82 -0.43 -28.89
C ALA A 5 8.18 0.93 -28.54
N ARG A 6 7.48 1.55 -29.50
CA ARG A 6 6.74 2.81 -29.28
C ARG A 6 5.60 2.64 -28.27
N LYS A 7 4.85 1.53 -28.37
CA LYS A 7 3.76 1.22 -27.44
C LYS A 7 4.29 0.91 -26.05
N THR A 8 5.39 0.15 -25.98
CA THR A 8 6.10 -0.13 -24.72
C THR A 8 6.55 1.16 -24.01
N GLN A 9 7.18 2.08 -24.74
CA GLN A 9 7.63 3.35 -24.16
C GLN A 9 6.47 4.24 -23.71
N HIS A 10 5.38 4.28 -24.48
CA HIS A 10 4.19 5.03 -24.11
C HIS A 10 3.55 4.49 -22.81
N VAL A 11 3.43 3.16 -22.69
CA VAL A 11 2.90 2.51 -21.48
C VAL A 11 3.77 2.83 -20.26
N LEU A 12 5.10 2.73 -20.39
CA LEU A 12 6.03 3.07 -19.31
C LEU A 12 5.89 4.54 -18.85
N GLN A 13 5.76 5.48 -19.78
CA GLN A 13 5.56 6.89 -19.46
C GLN A 13 4.24 7.13 -18.73
N LEU A 14 3.16 6.47 -19.16
CA LEU A 14 1.85 6.59 -18.55
C LEU A 14 1.84 6.03 -17.12
N ILE A 15 2.51 4.89 -16.91
CA ILE A 15 2.71 4.29 -15.58
C ILE A 15 3.45 5.27 -14.66
N ASN A 16 4.60 5.79 -15.08
CA ASN A 16 5.39 6.73 -14.27
C ASN A 16 4.62 8.01 -13.94
N ARG A 17 3.85 8.56 -14.90
CA ARG A 17 2.96 9.71 -14.63
C ARG A 17 1.87 9.38 -13.63
N SER A 18 1.32 8.16 -13.65
CA SER A 18 0.31 7.73 -12.68
C SER A 18 0.86 7.59 -11.25
N TYR A 19 2.18 7.50 -11.12
CA TYR A 19 2.92 7.36 -9.87
C TYR A 19 3.50 8.67 -9.34
N ALA A 20 3.79 9.63 -10.23
CA ALA A 20 4.30 10.94 -9.88
C ALA A 20 3.37 11.68 -8.89
N GLY A 21 3.94 12.25 -7.83
CA GLY A 21 3.19 12.99 -6.79
C GLY A 21 2.36 12.12 -5.84
N ARG A 22 2.41 10.79 -5.96
CA ARG A 22 1.66 9.85 -5.09
C ARG A 22 2.56 8.97 -4.22
N GLN A 23 3.87 9.23 -4.25
CA GLN A 23 4.81 8.59 -3.33
C GLN A 23 4.56 9.09 -1.92
N ARG A 24 4.43 8.15 -0.99
CA ARG A 24 4.25 8.38 0.43
C ARG A 24 5.15 7.45 1.20
N SER A 25 5.63 7.95 2.33
CA SER A 25 6.39 7.16 3.29
C SER A 25 5.45 6.59 4.33
N LEU A 26 5.54 5.30 4.56
CA LEU A 26 4.92 4.62 5.70
C LEU A 26 6.02 4.00 6.54
N VAL A 27 5.80 3.86 7.84
CA VAL A 27 6.73 3.16 8.74
C VAL A 27 6.13 1.82 9.12
N ALA A 28 6.83 0.74 8.78
CA ALA A 28 6.54 -0.58 9.29
C ALA A 28 7.06 -0.73 10.71
N VAL A 29 6.17 -1.14 11.61
CA VAL A 29 6.51 -1.56 12.97
C VAL A 29 6.67 -3.06 12.97
N VAL A 30 7.90 -3.52 13.18
CA VAL A 30 8.28 -4.93 13.13
C VAL A 30 8.58 -5.41 14.54
N LEU A 31 7.94 -6.49 14.96
CA LEU A 31 8.26 -7.17 16.21
C LEU A 31 9.14 -8.38 15.88
N SER A 32 10.37 -8.37 16.35
CA SER A 32 11.31 -9.49 16.19
C SER A 32 12.05 -9.73 17.50
N ALA A 33 12.12 -11.00 17.92
CA ALA A 33 12.78 -11.41 19.16
C ALA A 33 12.40 -10.58 20.41
N GLY A 34 11.13 -10.17 20.50
CA GLY A 34 10.59 -9.40 21.65
C GLY A 34 10.91 -7.90 21.64
N SER A 35 11.55 -7.37 20.60
CA SER A 35 11.83 -5.94 20.45
C SER A 35 11.14 -5.35 19.22
N TYR A 36 10.68 -4.11 19.35
CA TYR A 36 10.11 -3.35 18.24
C TYR A 36 11.20 -2.62 17.46
N SER A 37 11.13 -2.72 16.14
CA SER A 37 11.96 -1.94 15.22
C SER A 37 11.08 -1.21 14.20
N TYR A 38 11.62 -0.13 13.64
CA TYR A 38 10.92 0.76 12.72
C TYR A 38 11.64 0.77 11.39
N ARG A 39 10.92 0.47 10.31
CA ARG A 39 11.48 0.51 8.96
C ARG A 39 10.64 1.40 8.06
N LEU A 40 11.30 2.37 7.44
CA LEU A 40 10.65 3.23 6.47
C LEU A 40 10.40 2.46 5.16
N ILE A 41 9.20 2.58 4.63
CA ILE A 41 8.76 2.03 3.35
C ILE A 41 8.35 3.20 2.47
N GLN A 42 9.00 3.32 1.32
CA GLN A 42 8.57 4.24 0.28
C GLN A 42 7.71 3.47 -0.72
N GLY A 43 6.48 3.93 -0.89
CA GLY A 43 5.56 3.31 -1.83
C GLY A 43 4.49 4.28 -2.28
N ILE A 44 3.53 3.77 -3.04
CA ILE A 44 2.43 4.58 -3.55
C ILE A 44 1.19 4.18 -2.80
N VAL A 45 0.62 5.13 -2.06
CA VAL A 45 -0.57 4.90 -1.24
C VAL A 45 -1.78 5.45 -1.97
N ARG A 46 -2.83 4.63 -2.11
CA ARG A 46 -4.09 5.01 -2.76
C ARG A 46 -5.29 4.60 -1.90
N PRO A 47 -6.30 5.44 -1.73
CA PRO A 47 -7.58 4.99 -1.18
C PRO A 47 -8.20 3.98 -2.14
N LEU A 48 -8.63 2.84 -1.60
CA LEU A 48 -9.23 1.75 -2.39
C LEU A 48 -10.75 1.92 -2.54
N HIS A 49 -11.38 2.58 -1.57
CA HIS A 49 -12.82 2.75 -1.52
C HIS A 49 -13.20 4.19 -1.20
N SER A 50 -14.01 4.78 -2.09
CA SER A 50 -15.07 5.70 -1.71
C SER A 50 -16.37 4.88 -1.83
N LEU A 51 -16.62 3.98 -0.89
CA LEU A 51 -17.93 3.31 -0.83
C LEU A 51 -18.94 4.38 -0.46
N ASP A 52 -19.95 4.56 -1.32
CA ASP A 52 -21.08 5.43 -1.01
C ASP A 52 -21.83 4.81 0.18
N PRO A 53 -21.84 5.46 1.36
CA PRO A 53 -22.49 4.91 2.54
C PRO A 53 -24.01 4.75 2.36
N GLN A 54 -24.59 5.34 1.30
CA GLN A 54 -26.01 5.22 0.97
C GLN A 54 -26.35 3.95 0.18
N VAL A 55 -25.35 3.24 -0.38
CA VAL A 55 -25.57 2.01 -1.15
C VAL A 55 -25.35 0.81 -0.25
N TYR A 56 -26.43 0.27 0.30
CA TYR A 56 -26.40 -0.94 1.11
C TYR A 56 -25.95 -2.16 0.30
N ASP A 57 -25.31 -3.12 0.98
CA ASP A 57 -24.98 -4.41 0.40
C ASP A 57 -26.23 -5.29 0.18
N SER A 58 -26.04 -6.47 -0.40
CA SER A 58 -27.14 -7.43 -0.66
C SER A 58 -27.84 -7.95 0.61
N SER A 59 -27.26 -7.71 1.79
CA SER A 59 -27.86 -8.02 3.10
C SER A 59 -28.60 -6.83 3.72
N GLY A 60 -28.63 -5.68 3.06
CA GLY A 60 -29.23 -4.44 3.57
C GLY A 60 -28.38 -3.75 4.64
N GLN A 61 -27.12 -4.14 4.80
CA GLN A 61 -26.17 -3.53 5.74
C GLN A 61 -25.28 -2.52 5.01
N PRO A 62 -24.72 -1.51 5.72
CA PRO A 62 -23.75 -0.61 5.10
C PRO A 62 -22.59 -1.42 4.52
N PRO A 63 -22.11 -1.08 3.32
CA PRO A 63 -21.06 -1.82 2.66
C PRO A 63 -19.81 -1.77 3.54
N ARG A 64 -19.29 -2.96 3.91
CA ARG A 64 -18.09 -3.05 4.74
C ARG A 64 -16.86 -2.81 3.85
N PRO A 65 -16.05 -1.76 4.10
CA PRO A 65 -14.79 -1.62 3.39
C PRO A 65 -13.86 -2.77 3.81
N GLU A 66 -13.56 -3.67 2.88
CA GLU A 66 -12.63 -4.77 3.13
C GLU A 66 -11.22 -4.24 3.38
N ALA A 67 -10.81 -3.21 2.62
CA ALA A 67 -9.57 -2.47 2.77
C ALA A 67 -9.79 -0.97 2.49
N ASP A 68 -9.13 -0.12 3.28
CA ASP A 68 -9.22 1.34 3.17
C ASP A 68 -8.18 1.89 2.19
N LEU A 69 -6.94 1.38 2.26
CA LEU A 69 -5.81 1.83 1.46
C LEU A 69 -5.16 0.66 0.70
N LEU A 70 -4.66 0.95 -0.49
CA LEU A 70 -3.73 0.14 -1.26
C LEU A 70 -2.36 0.78 -1.20
N LEU A 71 -1.37 0.05 -0.68
CA LEU A 71 0.04 0.37 -0.81
C LEU A 71 0.63 -0.42 -1.97
N ILE A 72 1.25 0.27 -2.91
CA ILE A 72 2.11 -0.32 -3.94
C ILE A 72 3.55 -0.13 -3.46
N ALA A 73 4.15 -1.22 -2.98
CA ALA A 73 5.51 -1.23 -2.48
C ALA A 73 6.48 -1.88 -3.48
N PRO A 74 7.78 -1.52 -3.46
CA PRO A 74 8.82 -2.23 -4.22
C PRO A 74 8.83 -3.73 -3.88
N LEU A 75 9.12 -4.59 -4.86
CA LEU A 75 9.12 -6.05 -4.66
C LEU A 75 10.06 -6.52 -3.54
N GLY A 76 11.18 -5.82 -3.31
CA GLY A 76 12.13 -6.12 -2.24
C GLY A 76 11.68 -5.70 -0.83
N THR A 77 10.45 -5.19 -0.67
CA THR A 77 9.93 -4.79 0.64
C THR A 77 9.46 -6.02 1.40
N ASP A 78 10.12 -6.35 2.50
CA ASP A 78 9.79 -7.54 3.30
C ASP A 78 8.78 -7.23 4.42
N PHE A 79 7.57 -7.78 4.37
CA PHE A 79 6.56 -7.56 5.41
C PHE A 79 6.58 -8.61 6.56
N SER A 80 7.63 -9.43 6.65
CA SER A 80 7.77 -10.39 7.74
C SER A 80 7.85 -9.71 9.12
N GLY A 81 7.11 -10.25 10.10
CA GLY A 81 7.07 -9.73 11.47
C GLY A 81 6.45 -8.34 11.64
N VAL A 82 5.87 -7.76 10.57
CA VAL A 82 5.17 -6.48 10.64
C VAL A 82 3.89 -6.64 11.44
N VAL A 83 3.73 -5.83 12.48
CA VAL A 83 2.53 -5.81 13.33
C VAL A 83 1.51 -4.81 12.76
N TYR A 84 1.97 -3.62 12.38
CA TYR A 84 1.16 -2.60 11.71
C TYR A 84 2.05 -1.62 10.95
N LEU A 85 1.44 -0.85 10.05
CA LEU A 85 2.05 0.28 9.35
C LEU A 85 1.54 1.60 9.95
N ALA A 86 2.42 2.57 10.11
CA ALA A 86 2.09 3.92 10.55
C ALA A 86 2.27 4.92 9.39
N ASP A 87 1.30 5.81 9.18
CA ASP A 87 1.40 6.89 8.17
C ASP A 87 2.23 8.06 8.70
N CYS A 88 3.55 7.88 8.65
CA CYS A 88 4.53 8.91 9.02
C CYS A 88 5.81 8.80 8.17
N THR A 89 6.53 9.91 8.11
CA THR A 89 7.78 10.04 7.34
C THR A 89 9.03 9.73 8.14
N MET A 90 8.90 9.44 9.44
CA MET A 90 10.02 9.25 10.35
C MET A 90 9.91 7.92 11.11
N ALA A 91 10.93 7.07 10.96
CA ALA A 91 11.03 5.78 11.65
C ALA A 91 11.47 5.96 13.12
N SER A 92 10.61 6.54 13.95
CA SER A 92 10.85 6.76 15.37
C SER A 92 9.62 6.41 16.20
N ALA A 93 9.83 6.00 17.46
CA ALA A 93 8.74 5.60 18.35
C ALA A 93 7.68 6.70 18.53
N SER A 94 8.11 7.96 18.71
CA SER A 94 7.22 9.11 18.89
C SER A 94 6.38 9.41 17.64
N ALA A 95 7.00 9.39 16.46
CA ALA A 95 6.29 9.61 15.20
C ALA A 95 5.28 8.49 14.91
N VAL A 96 5.65 7.24 15.18
CA VAL A 96 4.75 6.07 15.03
C VAL A 96 3.58 6.12 16.01
N ALA A 97 3.82 6.55 17.26
CA ALA A 97 2.78 6.65 18.26
C ALA A 97 1.68 7.65 17.87
N ALA A 98 2.07 8.81 17.34
CA ALA A 98 1.15 9.89 16.96
C ALA A 98 0.46 9.68 15.59
N ALA A 99 0.98 8.77 14.76
CA ALA A 99 0.49 8.56 13.41
C ALA A 99 -0.76 7.67 13.34
N PRO A 100 -1.58 7.83 12.27
CA PRO A 100 -2.61 6.86 11.92
C PRO A 100 -1.99 5.50 11.66
N LYS A 101 -2.60 4.44 12.21
CA LYS A 101 -2.10 3.08 12.15
C LYS A 101 -2.97 2.23 11.23
N TYR A 102 -2.34 1.33 10.51
CA TYR A 102 -2.98 0.46 9.54
C TYR A 102 -2.54 -0.98 9.74
N GLU A 103 -3.49 -1.90 9.78
CA GLU A 103 -3.20 -3.33 9.69
C GLU A 103 -2.92 -3.71 8.24
N LEU A 104 -2.02 -4.66 8.06
CA LEU A 104 -1.75 -5.31 6.79
C LEU A 104 -2.70 -6.50 6.66
N ILE A 105 -3.59 -6.47 5.67
CA ILE A 105 -4.53 -7.56 5.40
C ILE A 105 -3.86 -8.61 4.52
N GLU A 106 -3.26 -8.16 3.41
CA GLU A 106 -2.69 -9.04 2.40
C GLU A 106 -1.56 -8.31 1.67
N ALA A 107 -0.50 -9.03 1.32
CA ALA A 107 0.58 -8.55 0.48
C ALA A 107 0.82 -9.54 -0.67
N VAL A 108 0.46 -9.16 -1.89
CA VAL A 108 0.54 -10.02 -3.08
C VAL A 108 1.55 -9.44 -4.08
N PRO A 109 2.51 -10.25 -4.58
CA PRO A 109 3.34 -9.86 -5.71
C PRO A 109 2.49 -9.78 -6.99
N VAL A 110 2.49 -8.61 -7.61
CA VAL A 110 1.73 -8.33 -8.82
C VAL A 110 2.61 -7.57 -9.82
N GLY A 111 2.42 -7.86 -11.10
CA GLY A 111 3.10 -7.13 -12.16
C GLY A 111 3.21 -7.95 -13.44
N LEU A 112 3.43 -7.25 -14.54
CA LEU A 112 3.67 -7.83 -15.85
C LEU A 112 4.67 -6.91 -16.56
N LEU A 113 5.68 -7.49 -17.20
CA LEU A 113 6.62 -6.72 -18.03
C LEU A 113 5.83 -6.00 -19.13
N PRO A 114 6.15 -4.73 -19.45
CA PRO A 114 7.28 -3.92 -19.01
C PRO A 114 7.02 -3.05 -17.77
N GLY A 115 5.83 -3.10 -17.16
CA GLY A 115 5.41 -2.21 -16.06
C GLY A 115 6.06 -2.46 -14.70
N GLY A 116 6.92 -3.48 -14.60
CA GLY A 116 7.64 -3.85 -13.38
C GLY A 116 6.82 -4.69 -12.39
N THR A 117 7.51 -5.52 -11.62
CA THR A 117 6.93 -6.35 -10.55
C THR A 117 6.98 -5.58 -9.23
N HIS A 118 5.85 -5.52 -8.53
CA HIS A 118 5.69 -4.79 -7.26
C HIS A 118 4.83 -5.59 -6.28
N LEU A 119 4.78 -5.17 -5.02
CA LEU A 119 3.86 -5.72 -4.03
C LEU A 119 2.62 -4.83 -3.96
N ARG A 120 1.44 -5.43 -4.11
CA ARG A 120 0.16 -4.81 -3.77
C ARG A 120 -0.19 -5.23 -2.34
N VAL A 121 -0.28 -4.25 -1.47
CA VAL A 121 -0.52 -4.46 -0.04
C VAL A 121 -1.83 -3.78 0.34
N LEU A 122 -2.80 -4.58 0.78
CA LEU A 122 -4.10 -4.10 1.25
C LEU A 122 -4.00 -3.72 2.72
N LEU A 123 -4.45 -2.52 3.04
CA LEU A 123 -4.35 -1.93 4.37
C LEU A 123 -5.73 -1.52 4.88
N ARG A 124 -5.99 -1.77 6.16
CA ARG A 124 -7.18 -1.28 6.87
C ARG A 124 -6.75 -0.43 8.06
N ARG A 125 -7.50 0.63 8.33
CA ARG A 125 -7.22 1.54 9.43
C ARG A 125 -7.56 0.89 10.77
N LEU A 126 -6.59 0.88 11.69
CA LEU A 126 -6.81 0.50 13.08
C LEU A 126 -7.54 1.64 13.81
N ARG A 127 -8.60 1.28 14.56
CA ARG A 127 -9.42 2.21 15.34
C ARG A 127 -8.96 2.26 16.78
#